data_AF-A0A552KV88-F1
#
_entry.id   AF-A0A552KV88-F1
#
_cell.length_a   1.000
_cell.length_b   1.000
_cell.length_c   1.000
_cell.angle_alpha   90.00
_cell.angle_beta   90.00
_cell.angle_gamma   90.00
#
_symmetry.space_group_name_H-M   'P 1'
#
loop_
_entity.id
_entity.type
_entity.pdbx_description
1 polymer ?
#
loop_
_entity_poly.entity_id
_entity_poly.type
_entity_poly.pdbx_seq_one_letter_code
_entity_poly.pdbx_strand_id
1 'polypeptide(L)'
;MSAGKFQTAASLSDRELEILDLVANGLTNQEISEKLEISKRTVDNHISNILTKTKTDNRVELVRWALHWGKVCLDDINCCILPSPVPTDEQVS
;
A
#
# COMPACT_ATOMS: atom_id res chain seq x y z
N MET A 1 -17.72 7.55 -28.77
CA MET A 1 -17.85 6.82 -27.50
C MET A 1 -16.59 7.07 -26.69
N SER A 2 -16.62 8.06 -25.80
CA SER A 2 -15.44 8.50 -25.04
C SER A 2 -15.15 7.48 -23.94
N ALA A 3 -13.99 6.85 -24.00
CA ALA A 3 -13.52 5.91 -22.98
C ALA A 3 -13.59 6.59 -21.62
N GLY A 4 -14.28 5.96 -20.67
CA GLY A 4 -14.47 6.47 -19.33
C GLY A 4 -13.14 6.83 -18.71
N LYS A 5 -13.07 8.01 -18.08
CA LYS A 5 -12.03 8.33 -17.11
C LYS A 5 -12.18 7.34 -15.96
N PHE A 6 -11.54 6.17 -16.07
CA PHE A 6 -11.04 5.49 -14.89
C PHE A 6 -10.10 6.52 -14.26
N GLN A 7 -10.53 7.14 -13.17
CA GLN A 7 -9.63 7.91 -12.31
C GLN A 7 -8.52 6.92 -11.97
N THR A 8 -7.41 7.04 -12.69
CA THR A 8 -6.32 6.08 -12.68
C THR A 8 -5.91 5.88 -11.24
N ALA A 9 -6.04 4.65 -10.76
CA ALA A 9 -5.47 4.21 -9.50
C ALA A 9 -4.11 4.91 -9.34
N ALA A 10 -3.99 5.75 -8.32
CA ALA A 10 -2.76 6.51 -8.10
C ALA A 10 -1.57 5.55 -8.23
N SER A 11 -0.64 5.86 -9.12
CA SER A 11 0.53 5.02 -9.37
C SER A 11 1.47 5.21 -8.19
N LEU A 12 1.27 4.40 -7.15
CA LEU A 12 2.16 4.30 -6.02
C LEU A 12 3.41 3.52 -6.45
N SER A 13 4.58 3.92 -5.94
CA SER A 13 5.79 3.12 -6.11
C SER A 13 5.70 1.81 -5.32
N ASP A 14 6.55 0.85 -5.64
CA ASP A 14 6.59 -0.44 -4.91
C ASP A 14 6.78 -0.21 -3.40
N ARG A 15 7.65 0.72 -3.04
CA ARG A 15 7.88 1.11 -1.64
C ARG A 15 6.66 1.76 -0.99
N GLU A 16 5.90 2.54 -1.73
CA GLU A 16 4.67 3.16 -1.25
C GLU A 16 3.55 2.12 -1.07
N LEU A 17 3.47 1.12 -1.96
CA LEU A 17 2.54 -0.01 -1.83
C LEU A 17 2.87 -0.87 -0.61
N GLU A 18 4.15 -1.17 -0.39
CA GLU A 18 4.61 -1.91 0.78
C GLU A 18 4.23 -1.17 2.08
N ILE A 19 4.48 0.14 2.15
CA ILE A 19 4.09 0.94 3.31
C ILE A 19 2.57 0.99 3.46
N LEU A 20 1.82 1.12 2.36
CA LEU A 20 0.36 1.12 2.37
C LEU A 20 -0.20 -0.20 2.91
N ASP A 21 0.39 -1.33 2.56
CA ASP A 21 0.02 -2.65 3.05
C ASP A 21 0.21 -2.76 4.57
N LEU A 22 1.36 -2.34 5.09
CA LEU A 22 1.60 -2.33 6.53
C LEU A 22 0.66 -1.36 7.28
N VAL A 23 0.35 -0.22 6.67
CA VAL A 23 -0.63 0.74 7.19
C VAL A 23 -2.03 0.12 7.26
N ALA A 24 -2.43 -0.65 6.25
CA ALA A 24 -3.70 -1.36 6.20
C ALA A 24 -3.77 -2.46 7.27
N ASN A 25 -2.67 -3.16 7.52
CA ASN A 25 -2.51 -4.14 8.61
C ASN A 25 -2.50 -3.50 10.03
N GLY A 26 -2.69 -2.18 10.14
CA GLY A 26 -2.83 -1.50 11.42
C GLY A 26 -1.50 -1.09 12.09
N LEU A 27 -0.34 -1.34 11.46
CA LEU A 27 0.96 -1.01 12.05
C LEU A 27 1.15 0.50 12.20
N THR A 28 1.71 0.93 13.31
CA THR A 28 2.12 2.33 13.54
C THR A 28 3.36 2.67 12.70
N ASN A 29 3.59 3.97 12.49
CA ASN A 29 4.78 4.43 11.75
C ASN A 29 6.09 3.97 12.42
N GLN A 30 6.06 3.74 13.73
CA GLN A 30 7.19 3.18 14.49
C GLN A 30 7.43 1.71 14.12
N GLU A 31 6.39 0.87 14.18
CA GLU A 31 6.48 -0.55 13.80
C GLU A 31 6.86 -0.72 12.31
N ILE A 32 6.33 0.13 11.44
CA ILE A 32 6.71 0.16 10.02
C ILE A 32 8.19 0.51 9.86
N SER A 33 8.68 1.48 10.64
CA SER A 33 10.08 1.89 10.59
C SER A 33 11.02 0.77 11.01
N GLU A 34 10.63 0.00 12.03
CA GLU A 34 11.37 -1.17 12.51
C GLU A 34 11.34 -2.32 11.51
N LYS A 35 10.15 -2.65 10.98
CA LYS A 35 9.98 -3.75 10.02
C LYS A 35 10.74 -3.51 8.70
N LEU A 36 10.84 -2.25 8.30
CA LEU A 36 11.45 -1.86 7.04
C LEU A 36 12.87 -1.30 7.18
N GLU A 37 13.43 -1.34 8.39
CA GLU A 37 14.78 -0.85 8.74
C GLU A 37 15.08 0.58 8.24
N ILE A 38 14.10 1.48 8.33
CA ILE A 38 14.22 2.89 7.96
C ILE A 38 13.83 3.80 9.13
N SER A 39 14.15 5.09 9.03
CA SER A 39 13.74 6.04 10.07
C SER A 39 12.22 6.27 10.06
N LYS A 40 11.62 6.49 11.25
CA LYS A 40 10.22 6.90 11.37
C LYS A 40 9.90 8.14 10.51
N ARG A 41 10.83 9.11 10.44
CA ARG A 41 10.69 10.29 9.57
C ARG A 41 10.57 9.91 8.10
N THR A 42 11.30 8.89 7.65
CA THR A 42 11.21 8.38 6.27
C THR A 42 9.82 7.80 6.03
N VAL A 43 9.28 7.03 6.99
CA VAL A 43 7.91 6.50 6.93
C VAL A 43 6.88 7.63 6.88
N ASP A 44 7.00 8.64 7.74
CA ASP A 44 6.11 9.80 7.76
C ASP A 44 6.08 10.53 6.40
N ASN A 45 7.26 10.68 5.78
CA ASN A 45 7.38 11.28 4.45
C ASN A 45 6.71 10.43 3.36
N HIS A 46 6.90 9.10 3.39
CA HIS A 46 6.22 8.20 2.46
C HIS A 46 4.70 8.27 2.62
N ILE A 47 4.17 8.24 3.85
CA ILE A 47 2.73 8.35 4.11
C ILE A 47 2.20 9.69 3.59
N SER A 48 2.92 10.79 3.82
CA SER A 48 2.53 12.12 3.34
C SER A 48 2.45 12.16 1.81
N ASN A 49 3.41 11.53 1.13
CA ASN A 49 3.42 11.41 -0.33
C ASN A 49 2.27 10.54 -0.83
N ILE A 50 2.00 9.42 -0.17
CA ILE A 50 0.88 8.53 -0.50
C ILE A 50 -0.43 9.29 -0.38
N LEU A 51 -0.69 9.95 0.76
CA LEU A 51 -1.91 10.76 0.99
C LEU A 51 -2.11 11.81 -0.12
N THR A 52 -1.02 12.47 -0.51
CA THR A 52 -1.05 13.47 -1.60
C THR A 52 -1.40 12.83 -2.95
N LYS A 53 -0.81 11.66 -3.26
CA LYS A 53 -1.06 10.93 -4.51
C LYS A 53 -2.46 10.35 -4.59
N THR A 54 -2.98 9.83 -3.48
CA THR A 54 -4.32 9.21 -3.38
C THR A 54 -5.43 10.24 -3.15
N LYS A 55 -5.08 11.50 -2.85
CA LYS A 55 -6.01 12.57 -2.48
C LYS A 55 -6.88 12.20 -1.29
N THR A 56 -6.25 11.67 -0.26
CA THR A 56 -6.89 11.28 1.00
C THR A 56 -6.31 12.13 2.13
N ASP A 57 -7.14 12.52 3.09
CA ASP A 57 -6.74 13.50 4.11
C ASP A 57 -6.15 12.84 5.36
N ASN A 58 -6.46 11.57 5.59
CA ASN A 58 -6.01 10.85 6.78
C ASN A 58 -5.78 9.36 6.51
N ARG A 59 -5.13 8.71 7.49
CA ARG A 59 -4.81 7.28 7.44
C ARG A 59 -6.04 6.40 7.22
N VAL A 60 -7.19 6.73 7.82
CA VAL A 60 -8.41 5.92 7.70
C VAL A 60 -8.97 6.00 6.28
N GLU A 61 -9.00 7.19 5.71
CA GLU A 61 -9.36 7.41 4.30
C GLU A 61 -8.40 6.72 3.35
N LEU A 62 -7.11 6.72 3.66
CA LEU A 62 -6.11 6.00 2.87
C LEU A 62 -6.36 4.49 2.84
N VAL A 63 -6.65 3.88 3.99
CA VAL A 63 -7.00 2.46 4.06
C VAL A 63 -8.30 2.17 3.30
N ARG A 64 -9.31 3.03 3.46
CA ARG A 64 -10.56 2.90 2.70
C ARG A 64 -10.34 3.01 1.19
N TRP A 65 -9.49 3.94 0.75
CA TRP A 65 -9.07 4.08 -0.64
C TRP A 65 -8.39 2.80 -1.11
N ALA A 66 -7.42 2.29 -0.36
CA ALA A 66 -6.68 1.09 -0.72
C ALA A 66 -7.61 -0.12 -0.91
N LEU A 67 -8.60 -0.30 -0.03
CA LEU A 67 -9.62 -1.34 -0.16
C LEU A 67 -10.54 -1.14 -1.36
N HIS A 68 -10.99 0.10 -1.61
CA HIS A 68 -11.88 0.41 -2.74
C HIS A 68 -11.24 0.13 -4.10
N TRP A 69 -9.93 0.34 -4.21
CA TRP A 69 -9.16 0.14 -5.43
C TRP A 69 -8.44 -1.22 -5.49
N GLY A 70 -8.64 -2.10 -4.51
CA GLY A 70 -8.03 -3.44 -4.45
C GLY A 70 -6.50 -3.41 -4.37
N LYS A 71 -5.94 -2.40 -3.68
CA LYS A 71 -4.49 -2.23 -3.50
C LYS A 71 -3.92 -2.98 -2.30
N VAL A 72 -4.78 -3.41 -1.36
CA VAL A 72 -4.40 -4.15 -0.15
C VAL A 72 -5.41 -5.26 0.12
N CYS A 73 -4.93 -6.29 0.81
CA CYS A 73 -5.68 -7.45 1.28
C CYS A 73 -5.70 -7.43 2.81
N LEU A 74 -6.88 -7.56 3.43
CA LEU A 74 -6.99 -7.69 4.89
C LEU A 74 -7.70 -8.99 5.23
N ASP A 75 -7.01 -9.90 5.91
CA ASP A 75 -7.56 -11.16 6.41
C ASP A 75 -8.41 -11.93 5.37
N ASP A 76 -7.93 -12.01 4.12
CA ASP A 76 -8.60 -12.63 2.97
C ASP A 76 -9.94 -11.99 2.54
N ILE A 77 -10.29 -10.80 3.06
CA ILE A 77 -11.46 -10.02 2.65
C ILE A 77 -11.08 -9.06 1.51
N ASN A 78 -11.89 -9.06 0.44
CA ASN A 78 -11.70 -8.24 -0.78
C ASN A 78 -10.36 -8.44 -1.52
N CYS A 79 -9.72 -9.60 -1.30
CA CYS A 79 -8.59 -10.02 -2.09
C CYS A 79 -9.03 -10.37 -3.52
N CYS A 80 -8.89 -9.41 -4.44
CA CYS A 80 -8.51 -9.80 -5.79
C CYS A 80 -7.18 -10.54 -5.68
N ILE A 81 -7.03 -11.66 -6.40
CA ILE A 81 -5.79 -12.44 -6.46
C ILE A 81 -4.67 -11.50 -6.90
N LEU A 82 -3.95 -10.90 -5.95
CA LEU A 82 -2.70 -10.20 -6.22
C LEU A 82 -1.69 -11.31 -6.50
N PRO A 83 -1.03 -11.33 -7.67
CA PRO A 83 0.10 -12.21 -7.86
C PRO A 83 1.13 -11.82 -6.80
N SER A 84 1.28 -12.65 -5.78
CA SER A 84 2.32 -12.48 -4.78
C SER A 84 3.65 -12.34 -5.51
N PRO A 85 4.52 -11.38 -5.16
CA PRO A 85 5.92 -11.49 -5.53
C PRO A 85 6.42 -12.78 -4.87
N VAL A 86 6.48 -13.85 -5.67
CA VAL A 86 7.06 -15.13 -5.24
C VAL A 86 8.47 -14.79 -4.78
N PRO A 87 8.87 -15.15 -3.55
CA PRO A 87 10.27 -15.03 -3.16
C PRO A 87 11.05 -15.90 -4.15
N THR A 88 11.86 -15.27 -4.99
CA THR A 88 12.87 -15.96 -5.80
C THR A 88 13.95 -16.45 -4.85
N ASP A 89 13.70 -17.56 -4.17
CA ASP A 89 14.72 -18.46 -3.62
C ASP A 89 14.05 -19.72 -3.08
N GLU A 90 13.75 -20.67 -3.96
CA GLU A 90 13.85 -22.09 -3.63
C GLU A 90 14.10 -22.90 -4.92
N GLN A 91 15.31 -22.77 -5.46
CA GLN A 91 15.91 -23.88 -6.20
C GLN A 91 16.33 -24.94 -5.17
N VAL A 92 15.48 -25.93 -4.91
CA VAL A 92 15.90 -27.14 -4.19
C VAL A 92 15.40 -28.39 -4.92
N SER A 93 16.39 -29.08 -5.50
CA SER A 93 16.47 -30.49 -5.96
C SER A 93 15.69 -30.91 -7.21
#